data_AF-A0A6B3LPY8-F1
#
_entry.id   AF-A0A6B3LPY8-F1
#
_cell.length_a   1.000
_cell.length_b   1.000
_cell.length_c   1.000
_cell.angle_alpha   90.00
_cell.angle_beta   90.00
_cell.angle_gamma   90.00
#
_symmetry.space_group_name_H-M   'P 1'
#
loop_
_entity.id
_entity.type
_entity.pdbx_description
1 polymer ?
#
loop_
_entity_poly.entity_id
_entity_poly.type
_entity_poly.pdbx_seq_one_letter_code
_entity_poly.pdbx_strand_id
1 'polypeptide(L)' 'MKVKPLYAFAAIVMLTLGALLFIWKSNDHLECEETIVRTTDAAGNPVVEKQHICREQFSI' A
#
# COMPACT_ATOMS: atom_id res chain seq x y z
N MET A 1 8.31 9.87 -37.65
CA MET A 1 6.92 9.35 -37.58
C MET A 1 6.02 10.45 -37.03
N LYS A 2 5.00 10.91 -37.79
CA LYS A 2 4.02 11.86 -37.25
C LYS A 2 3.06 11.10 -36.34
N VAL A 3 3.33 11.11 -35.04
CA VAL A 3 2.42 10.52 -34.06
C VAL A 3 1.14 11.37 -34.07
N LYS A 4 -0.01 10.76 -34.40
CA LYS A 4 -1.27 11.53 -34.36
C LYS A 4 -1.52 11.93 -32.90
N PRO A 5 -1.95 13.18 -32.63
CA PRO A 5 -2.18 13.65 -31.27
C PRO A 5 -3.18 12.77 -30.50
N LEU A 6 -4.11 12.14 -31.21
CA LEU A 6 -5.03 11.14 -30.66
C LEU A 6 -4.32 9.92 -30.03
N TYR A 7 -3.27 9.40 -30.68
CA TYR A 7 -2.52 8.26 -30.15
C TYR A 7 -1.69 8.65 -28.94
N ALA A 8 -1.11 9.85 -28.95
CA ALA A 8 -0.39 10.38 -27.78
C ALA A 8 -1.35 10.56 -26.59
N PHE A 9 -2.53 11.13 -26.83
CA PHE A 9 -3.56 11.30 -25.79
C PHE A 9 -4.03 9.95 -25.23
N ALA A 10 -4.32 8.98 -26.09
CA ALA A 10 -4.73 7.63 -25.66
C ALA A 10 -3.64 6.95 -24.83
N ALA A 11 -2.36 7.09 -25.21
CA ALA A 11 -1.24 6.55 -24.45
C ALA A 11 -1.12 7.18 -23.07
N ILE A 12 -1.27 8.50 -22.96
CA ILE A 12 -1.25 9.21 -21.67
C ILE A 12 -2.38 8.72 -20.77
N VAL A 13 -3.61 8.63 -21.30
CA VAL A 13 -4.77 8.14 -20.52
C VAL A 13 -4.54 6.71 -20.02
N MET A 14 -4.04 5.82 -20.89
CA MET A 14 -3.73 4.44 -20.51
C MET A 14 -2.67 4.36 -19.41
N LEU A 15 -1.60 5.16 -19.52
CA LEU A 15 -0.55 5.23 -18.51
C LEU A 15 -1.08 5.77 -17.17
N THR A 16 -1.90 6.82 -17.20
CA THR A 16 -2.48 7.40 -15.98
C THR A 16 -3.41 6.40 -15.30
N LEU A 17 -4.30 5.73 -16.04
CA LEU A 17 -5.19 4.72 -15.47
C LEU A 17 -4.42 3.52 -14.91
N GLY A 18 -3.39 3.06 -15.64
CA GLY A 18 -2.53 1.98 -15.18
C GLY A 18 -1.80 2.33 -13.88
N ALA A 19 -1.25 3.55 -13.78
CA ALA A 19 -0.59 4.03 -12.57
C ALA A 19 -1.57 4.13 -11.39
N LEU A 20 -2.79 4.64 -11.61
CA LEU A 20 -3.81 4.74 -10.56
C LEU A 20 -4.23 3.36 -10.05
N LEU A 21 -4.43 2.38 -10.95
CA LEU A 21 -4.78 1.01 -10.56
C LEU A 21 -3.63 0.33 -9.81
N PHE A 22 -2.38 0.56 -10.23
CA PHE A 22 -1.20 0.04 -9.54
C PHE A 22 -1.11 0.61 -8.12
N ILE A 23 -1.20 1.95 -7.98
CA ILE A 23 -1.20 2.61 -6.67
C ILE A 23 -2.34 2.09 -5.80
N TRP A 24 -3.56 1.99 -6.34
CA TRP A 24 -4.70 1.50 -5.56
C TRP A 24 -4.49 0.07 -5.07
N LYS A 25 -4.03 -0.83 -5.93
CA LYS A 25 -3.81 -2.23 -5.57
C LYS A 25 -2.62 -2.41 -4.62
N SER A 26 -1.59 -1.58 -4.72
CA SER A 26 -0.43 -1.65 -3.84
C SER A 26 -0.65 -0.96 -2.49
N ASN A 27 -1.72 -0.18 -2.33
CA ASN A 27 -2.06 0.52 -1.07
C ASN A 27 -3.37 -0.01 -0.45
N ASP A 28 -3.86 -1.18 -0.86
CA ASP A 28 -5.08 -1.75 -0.29
C ASP A 28 -4.86 -2.40 1.09
N HIS A 29 -3.60 -2.53 1.53
CA HIS A 29 -3.16 -3.05 2.83
C HIS A 29 -3.87 -4.35 3.24
N LEU A 30 -4.35 -5.14 2.27
CA LEU A 30 -5.09 -6.38 2.54
C LEU A 30 -4.19 -7.44 3.21
N GLU A 31 -2.88 -7.34 3.00
CA GLU A 31 -1.86 -8.15 3.66
C GLU A 31 -1.38 -7.62 5.04
N CYS A 32 -1.95 -6.52 5.53
CA CYS A 32 -1.64 -5.98 6.85
C CYS A 32 -2.54 -6.58 7.92
N GLU A 33 -1.94 -7.06 9.01
CA GLU A 33 -2.63 -7.57 10.19
C GLU A 33 -2.31 -6.70 11.41
N GLU A 34 -3.32 -6.39 12.22
CA GLU A 34 -3.14 -5.76 13.52
C GLU A 34 -3.14 -6.82 14.62
N THR A 35 -2.01 -6.97 15.30
CA THR A 35 -1.90 -7.86 16.47
C THR A 35 -1.81 -7.01 17.74
N ILE A 36 -2.65 -7.33 18.72
CA ILE A 36 -2.59 -6.71 20.05
C ILE A 36 -1.82 -7.64 20.98
N VAL A 37 -0.59 -7.26 21.32
CA VAL A 37 0.23 -7.99 22.28
C VAL A 37 0.03 -7.34 23.66
N ARG A 38 -0.48 -8.12 24.62
CA ARG A 38 -0.56 -7.69 26.01
C ARG A 38 0.64 -8.25 26.75
N THR A 39 1.55 -7.39 27.17
CA THR A 39 2.75 -7.75 27.92
C THR A 39 2.72 -7.11 29.29
N THR A 40 3.54 -7.61 30.21
CA THR A 40 3.75 -6.98 31.51
C THR A 40 5.17 -6.41 31.52
N ASP A 41 5.32 -5.13 31.83
CA ASP A 41 6.63 -4.50 31.91
C ASP A 41 7.43 -5.00 33.13
N ALA A 42 8.71 -4.63 33.20
CA ALA A 42 9.59 -5.02 34.31
C ALA A 42 9.13 -4.48 35.68
N ALA A 43 8.23 -3.50 35.72
CA ALA A 43 7.66 -2.92 36.93
C ALA A 43 6.30 -3.56 37.31
N GLY A 44 5.81 -4.53 36.53
CA GLY A 44 4.56 -5.22 36.78
C GLY A 44 3.32 -4.55 36.18
N ASN A 45 3.47 -3.50 35.38
CA ASN A 45 2.32 -2.83 34.75
C ASN A 45 1.88 -3.56 33.48
N PRO A 46 0.57 -3.65 33.21
CA PRO A 46 0.05 -4.16 31.95
C PRO A 46 0.32 -3.15 30.83
N VAL A 47 1.03 -3.60 29.80
CA VAL A 47 1.33 -2.85 28.58
C VAL A 47 0.56 -3.48 27.43
N VAL A 48 -0.08 -2.64 26.63
CA VAL A 48 -0.77 -3.06 25.40
C VAL A 48 0.00 -2.52 24.22
N GLU A 49 0.69 -3.40 23.51
CA GLU A 49 1.41 -3.09 22.29
C GLU A 49 0.51 -3.42 21.08
N LYS A 50 0.25 -2.43 20.24
CA LYS A 50 -0.40 -2.63 18.96
C LYS A 50 0.67 -2.79 17.90
N GLN A 51 0.81 -3.99 17.37
CA GLN A 51 1.76 -4.30 16.32
C GLN A 51 1.01 -4.36 14.98
N HIS A 52 1.43 -3.53 14.03
CA HIS A 52 0.98 -3.61 12.65
C HIS A 52 1.99 -4.45 11.86
N ILE A 53 1.55 -5.58 11.32
CA ILE A 53 2.38 -6.49 10.54
C ILE A 53 1.90 -6.42 9.08
N CYS A 54 2.60 -5.64 8.26
CA CYS A 54 2.35 -5.57 6.83
C CYS A 54 3.32 -6.50 6.08
N ARG A 55 2.78 -7.36 5.22
CA ARG A 55 3.56 -8.35 4.44
C ARG A 55 3.69 -7.96 2.97
N GLU A 56 3.67 -6.66 2.69
CA GLU A 56 3.65 -6.12 1.34
C GLU A 56 4.96 -6.45 0.62
N GLN A 57 4.84 -6.92 -0.62
CA GLN A 57 6.01 -7.21 -1.46
C GLN A 57 6.76 -5.91 -1.84
N PHE A 58 6.03 -4.81 -1.92
CA PHE A 58 6.55 -3.48 -2.23
C PHE A 58 6.08 -2.52 -1.13
N SER A 59 7.03 -1.99 -0.37
CA SER A 59 6.79 -0.82 0.49
C SER A 59 6.68 0.39 -0.43
N ILE A 60 5.44 0.79 -0.78
CA ILE A 60 5.18 2.02 -1.54
C ILE A 60 4.84 3.16 -0.57
#